data_AF-A0A7X1TRQ9-F1
#
_entry.id   AF-A0A7X1TRQ9-F1
#
_cell.length_a   1.000
_cell.length_b   1.000
_cell.length_c   1.000
_cell.angle_alpha   90.00
_cell.angle_beta   90.00
_cell.angle_gamma   90.00
#
_symmetry.space_group_name_H-M   'P 1'
#
loop_
_entity.id
_entity.type
_entity.pdbx_description
1 polymer ?
#
loop_
_entity_poly.entity_id
_entity_poly.type
_entity_poly.pdbx_seq_one_letter_code
_entity_poly.pdbx_strand_id
1 'polypeptide(L)'
;MRGAARRQGGFTLIEILVSIAILAVLAAVLTATLTGSLGLNREAQQQLGTTSQAQQLLEQVRGAWSTQDNYDRACAPIALPAGYSVRFQSLDARANVLGTGTAGAPTAIRTTTCATQSVVNAPGSSPAAPPRMRRLVVTSQTGRQDVTLTLDVLRPQ
;
A
#
# COMPACT_ATOMS: atom_id res chain seq x y z
N MET A 1 -80.70 -5.02 5.09
CA MET A 1 -79.27 -4.78 4.87
C MET A 1 -78.57 -4.78 6.23
N ARG A 2 -77.89 -5.87 6.63
CA ARG A 2 -77.19 -5.95 7.92
C ARG A 2 -75.73 -5.56 7.71
N GLY A 3 -75.35 -4.38 8.19
CA GLY A 3 -73.97 -3.92 8.19
C GLY A 3 -73.14 -4.82 9.11
N ALA A 4 -72.13 -5.48 8.55
CA ALA A 4 -71.14 -6.21 9.32
C ALA A 4 -70.29 -5.19 10.10
N ALA A 5 -70.49 -5.14 11.42
CA ALA A 5 -69.66 -4.35 12.32
C ALA A 5 -68.23 -4.91 12.27
N ARG A 6 -67.34 -4.17 11.61
CA ARG A 6 -65.91 -4.47 11.54
C ARG A 6 -65.36 -4.27 12.95
N ARG A 7 -65.08 -5.35 13.68
CA ARG A 7 -64.35 -5.27 14.96
C ARG A 7 -62.96 -4.73 14.66
N GLN A 8 -62.76 -3.45 14.93
CA GLN A 8 -61.43 -2.85 15.00
C GLN A 8 -60.78 -3.39 16.27
N GLY A 9 -59.88 -4.37 16.12
CA GLY A 9 -59.08 -4.88 17.23
C GLY A 9 -58.18 -3.76 17.76
N GLY A 10 -58.38 -3.36 19.00
CA GLY A 10 -57.49 -2.42 19.69
C GLY A 10 -56.21 -3.13 20.12
N PHE A 11 -55.09 -2.42 20.03
CA PHE A 11 -53.76 -2.91 20.42
C PHE A 11 -53.72 -3.20 21.93
N THR A 12 -53.21 -4.38 22.32
CA THR A 12 -53.05 -4.70 23.75
C THR A 12 -51.69 -4.23 24.28
N LEU A 13 -51.60 -3.98 25.59
CA LEU A 13 -50.35 -3.56 26.24
C LEU A 13 -49.23 -4.59 26.05
N ILE A 14 -49.58 -5.88 26.09
CA ILE A 14 -48.67 -6.99 25.77
C ILE A 14 -48.13 -6.91 24.35
N GLU A 15 -48.98 -6.56 23.39
CA GLU A 15 -48.61 -6.48 21.97
C GLU A 15 -47.65 -5.32 21.71
N ILE A 16 -47.82 -4.20 22.43
CA ILE A 16 -46.87 -3.09 22.43
C ILE A 16 -45.53 -3.53 23.03
N LEU A 17 -45.54 -4.22 24.17
CA LEU A 17 -44.31 -4.67 24.83
C LEU A 17 -43.51 -5.66 23.96
N VAL A 18 -44.19 -6.62 23.34
CA VAL A 18 -43.56 -7.58 22.41
C VAL A 18 -43.01 -6.86 21.18
N SER A 19 -43.75 -5.90 20.62
CA SER A 19 -43.30 -5.13 19.45
C SER A 19 -42.05 -4.31 19.74
N ILE A 20 -41.99 -3.63 20.90
CA ILE A 20 -40.81 -2.85 21.32
C ILE A 20 -39.62 -3.78 21.59
N ALA A 21 -39.85 -4.93 22.22
CA ALA A 21 -38.79 -5.92 22.47
C ALA A 21 -38.18 -6.44 21.16
N ILE A 22 -39.01 -6.79 20.17
CA ILE A 22 -38.54 -7.23 18.84
C ILE A 22 -37.80 -6.08 18.14
N LEU A 23 -38.33 -4.86 18.18
CA LEU A 23 -37.68 -3.69 17.59
C LEU A 23 -36.29 -3.43 18.18
N ALA A 24 -36.14 -3.53 19.51
CA ALA A 24 -34.85 -3.34 20.18
C ALA A 24 -33.81 -4.38 19.75
N VAL A 25 -34.22 -5.65 19.63
CA VAL A 25 -33.35 -6.74 19.13
C VAL A 25 -32.93 -6.49 17.68
N LEU A 26 -33.88 -6.14 16.81
CA LEU A 26 -33.58 -5.85 15.40
C LEU A 26 -32.64 -4.64 15.25
N ALA A 27 -32.87 -3.57 16.00
CA ALA A 27 -32.02 -2.38 15.99
C ALA A 27 -30.59 -2.69 16.46
N ALA A 28 -30.42 -3.54 17.49
CA ALA A 28 -29.10 -3.95 17.98
C ALA A 28 -28.31 -4.76 16.95
N VAL A 29 -28.97 -5.70 16.23
CA VAL A 29 -28.31 -6.51 15.19
C VAL A 29 -27.92 -5.65 13.97
N LEU A 30 -28.80 -4.75 13.54
CA LEU A 30 -28.55 -3.87 12.39
C LEU A 30 -27.41 -2.88 12.66
N THR A 31 -27.35 -2.31 13.86
CA THR A 31 -26.28 -1.36 14.24
C THR A 31 -24.91 -2.02 14.28
N ALA A 32 -24.81 -3.25 14.80
CA ALA A 32 -23.56 -4.03 14.80
C ALA A 32 -23.07 -4.38 13.38
N THR A 33 -23.99 -4.77 12.47
CA THR A 33 -23.63 -5.11 11.08
C THR A 33 -23.24 -3.90 10.24
N LEU A 34 -23.92 -2.76 10.42
CA LEU A 34 -23.59 -1.50 9.76
C LEU A 34 -22.24 -0.93 10.22
N THR A 35 -21.95 -0.94 11.53
CA THR A 35 -20.66 -0.45 12.04
C THR A 35 -19.49 -1.32 11.59
N GLY A 36 -19.65 -2.65 11.58
CA GLY A 36 -18.64 -3.58 11.06
C GLY A 36 -18.37 -3.37 9.56
N SER A 37 -19.41 -3.25 8.73
CA SER A 37 -19.27 -3.06 7.28
C SER A 37 -18.68 -1.69 6.91
N LEU A 38 -18.99 -0.63 7.65
CA LEU A 38 -18.37 0.69 7.46
C LEU A 38 -16.90 0.71 7.85
N GLY A 39 -16.50 -0.03 8.89
CA GLY A 39 -15.10 -0.21 9.27
C GLY A 39 -14.29 -0.90 8.17
N LEU A 40 -14.80 -2.03 7.67
CA LEU A 40 -14.18 -2.79 6.58
C LEU A 40 -14.05 -1.97 5.29
N ASN A 41 -15.08 -1.20 4.93
CA ASN A 41 -15.03 -0.34 3.74
C ASN A 41 -13.96 0.75 3.86
N ARG A 42 -13.82 1.39 5.03
CA ARG A 42 -12.77 2.41 5.25
C ARG A 42 -11.37 1.79 5.19
N GLU A 43 -11.21 0.60 5.75
CA GLU A 43 -9.95 -0.13 5.72
C GLU A 43 -9.56 -0.53 4.29
N ALA A 44 -10.50 -1.08 3.52
CA ALA A 44 -10.28 -1.40 2.11
C ALA A 44 -9.93 -0.16 1.28
N GLN A 45 -10.64 0.96 1.49
CA GLN A 45 -10.32 2.24 0.83
C GLN A 45 -8.92 2.75 1.18
N GLN A 46 -8.52 2.65 2.45
CA GLN A 46 -7.16 3.01 2.89
C GLN A 46 -6.11 2.12 2.23
N GLN A 47 -6.34 0.80 2.18
CA GLN A 47 -5.43 -0.16 1.56
C GLN A 47 -5.27 0.07 0.05
N LEU A 48 -6.36 0.37 -0.65
CA LEU A 48 -6.31 0.71 -2.07
C LEU A 48 -5.51 2.01 -2.30
N GLY A 49 -5.73 3.01 -1.44
CA GLY A 49 -4.97 4.27 -1.49
C GLY A 49 -3.47 4.07 -1.26
N THR A 50 -3.07 3.31 -0.22
CA THR A 50 -1.66 3.04 0.07
C THR A 50 -0.98 2.24 -1.03
N THR A 51 -1.67 1.23 -1.59
CA THR A 51 -1.16 0.42 -2.69
C THR A 51 -0.98 1.27 -3.96
N SER A 52 -1.98 2.07 -4.32
CA SER A 52 -1.91 2.95 -5.50
C SER A 52 -0.77 3.96 -5.38
N GLN A 53 -0.58 4.57 -4.20
CA GLN A 53 0.52 5.49 -3.95
C GLN A 53 1.88 4.79 -4.04
N ALA A 54 2.02 3.58 -3.49
CA ALA A 54 3.26 2.81 -3.58
C ALA A 54 3.59 2.43 -5.05
N GLN A 55 2.58 2.06 -5.85
CA GLN A 55 2.73 1.79 -7.28
C GLN A 55 3.19 3.04 -8.04
N GLN A 56 2.57 4.20 -7.79
CA GLN A 56 2.98 5.46 -8.40
C GLN A 56 4.43 5.81 -8.08
N LEU A 57 4.88 5.62 -6.84
CA LEU A 57 6.28 5.86 -6.46
C LEU A 57 7.23 4.91 -7.18
N LEU A 58 6.88 3.62 -7.26
CA LEU A 58 7.66 2.62 -7.96
C LEU A 58 7.80 2.95 -9.46
N GLU A 59 6.72 3.41 -10.09
CA GLU A 59 6.70 3.85 -11.49
C GLU A 59 7.50 5.14 -11.71
N GLN A 60 7.39 6.12 -10.82
CA GLN A 60 8.17 7.36 -10.90
C GLN A 60 9.67 7.09 -10.81
N VAL A 61 10.10 6.22 -9.88
CA VAL A 61 11.51 5.84 -9.74
C VAL A 61 11.98 5.03 -10.94
N ARG A 62 11.18 4.06 -11.39
CA ARG A 62 11.44 3.32 -12.64
C ARG A 62 11.60 4.27 -13.82
N GLY A 63 10.74 5.29 -13.92
CA GLY A 63 10.80 6.33 -14.93
C GLY A 63 12.09 7.13 -14.86
N ALA A 64 12.49 7.60 -13.67
CA ALA A 64 13.76 8.31 -13.49
C ALA A 64 14.98 7.45 -13.84
N TRP A 65 14.92 6.16 -13.56
CA TRP A 65 15.95 5.17 -13.85
C TRP A 65 16.00 4.69 -15.30
N SER A 66 15.10 5.17 -16.16
CA SER A 66 15.27 5.07 -17.61
C SER A 66 16.48 5.87 -18.11
N THR A 67 16.92 6.89 -17.35
CA THR A 67 18.17 7.62 -17.60
C THR A 67 19.33 6.89 -16.94
N GLN A 68 20.36 6.56 -17.72
CA GLN A 68 21.51 5.78 -17.25
C GLN A 68 22.24 6.42 -16.06
N ASP A 69 22.47 7.73 -16.08
CA ASP A 69 23.13 8.44 -14.97
C ASP A 69 22.36 8.34 -13.65
N ASN A 70 21.03 8.47 -13.70
CA ASN A 70 20.17 8.35 -12.54
C ASN A 70 20.18 6.92 -11.99
N TYR A 71 20.12 5.94 -12.89
CA TYR A 71 20.26 4.54 -12.54
C TYR A 71 21.61 4.31 -11.86
N ASP A 72 22.72 4.64 -12.51
CA ASP A 72 24.08 4.37 -12.03
C ASP A 72 24.36 4.97 -10.64
N ARG A 73 23.77 6.13 -10.34
CA ARG A 73 23.86 6.81 -9.03
C ARG A 73 22.79 6.38 -8.02
N ALA A 74 21.94 5.41 -8.36
CA ALA A 74 20.78 4.97 -7.58
C ALA A 74 19.93 6.15 -7.09
N CYS A 75 19.65 7.09 -7.99
CA CYS A 75 18.99 8.35 -7.70
C CYS A 75 17.73 8.55 -8.55
N ALA A 76 16.68 9.14 -7.97
CA ALA A 76 15.47 9.53 -8.69
C ALA A 76 14.97 10.87 -8.13
N PRO A 77 14.82 11.94 -8.94
CA PRO A 77 14.40 13.25 -8.46
C PRO A 77 12.90 13.29 -8.16
N ILE A 78 12.48 12.64 -7.07
CA ILE A 78 11.08 12.49 -6.66
C ILE A 78 10.86 13.07 -5.26
N ALA A 79 9.65 13.56 -5.02
CA ALA A 79 9.19 13.90 -3.68
C ALA A 79 8.70 12.62 -3.00
N LEU A 80 9.24 12.30 -1.82
CA LEU A 80 8.84 11.11 -1.08
C LEU A 80 7.74 11.47 -0.07
N PRO A 81 6.52 10.92 -0.20
CA PRO A 81 5.46 11.16 0.76
C PRO A 81 5.83 10.64 2.15
N ALA A 82 5.32 11.29 3.20
CA ALA A 82 5.54 10.86 4.58
C ALA A 82 5.02 9.42 4.79
N GLY A 83 5.78 8.61 5.52
CA GLY A 83 5.44 7.21 5.75
C GLY A 83 5.71 6.29 4.56
N TYR A 84 6.48 6.72 3.55
CA TYR A 84 6.97 5.83 2.49
C TYR A 84 8.50 5.79 2.50
N SER A 85 9.06 4.65 2.15
CA SER A 85 10.48 4.47 1.91
C SER A 85 10.71 3.81 0.56
N VAL A 86 11.78 4.23 -0.12
CA VAL A 86 12.23 3.60 -1.36
C VAL A 86 13.69 3.20 -1.20
N ARG A 87 13.94 1.91 -1.38
CA ARG A 87 15.26 1.30 -1.23
C ARG A 87 15.61 0.50 -2.47
N PHE A 88 16.89 0.22 -2.65
CA PHE A 88 17.39 -0.63 -3.72
C PHE A 88 18.35 -1.70 -3.22
N GLN A 89 18.45 -2.80 -3.95
CA GLN A 89 19.52 -3.80 -3.83
C GLN A 89 20.18 -3.99 -5.18
N SER A 90 21.50 -4.17 -5.19
CA SER A 90 22.25 -4.53 -6.40
C SER A 90 22.03 -6.00 -6.72
N LEU A 91 21.69 -6.31 -7.97
CA LEU A 91 21.45 -7.67 -8.43
C LEU A 91 22.40 -8.06 -9.59
N ASP A 92 22.66 -9.36 -9.72
CA ASP A 92 23.31 -9.93 -10.90
C ASP A 92 22.32 -10.05 -12.08
N ALA A 93 22.81 -10.53 -13.24
CA ALA A 93 21.98 -10.71 -14.43
C ALA A 93 20.89 -11.79 -14.29
N ARG A 94 20.88 -12.55 -13.19
CA ARG A 94 19.94 -13.64 -12.86
C ARG A 94 19.05 -13.25 -11.67
N ALA A 95 19.02 -11.97 -11.31
CA ALA A 95 18.27 -11.41 -10.19
C ALA A 95 18.68 -11.92 -8.79
N ASN A 96 19.89 -12.44 -8.63
CA ASN A 96 20.45 -12.75 -7.32
C ASN A 96 21.04 -11.49 -6.68
N VAL A 97 20.90 -11.35 -5.37
CA VAL A 97 21.48 -10.22 -4.62
C VAL A 97 23.00 -10.29 -4.67
N LEU A 98 23.63 -9.16 -5.04
CA LEU A 98 25.07 -8.98 -5.02
C LEU A 98 25.54 -8.49 -3.65
N GLY A 99 26.64 -9.08 -3.16
CA GLY A 99 27.20 -8.78 -1.85
C GLY A 99 26.56 -9.59 -0.72
N THR A 100 27.22 -9.60 0.44
CA THR A 100 26.76 -10.26 1.66
C THR A 100 26.70 -9.25 2.82
N GLY A 101 25.94 -9.58 3.87
CA GLY A 101 25.77 -8.69 5.02
C GLY A 101 25.21 -7.32 4.62
N THR A 102 25.84 -6.25 5.11
CA THR A 102 25.43 -4.86 4.82
C THR A 102 25.55 -4.49 3.35
N ALA A 103 26.47 -5.11 2.60
CA ALA A 103 26.67 -4.82 1.18
C ALA A 103 25.52 -5.35 0.28
N GLY A 104 24.82 -6.40 0.72
CA GLY A 104 23.62 -6.94 0.04
C GLY A 104 22.30 -6.41 0.60
N ALA A 105 22.33 -5.61 1.67
CA ALA A 105 21.14 -5.10 2.32
C ALA A 105 20.45 -4.02 1.45
N PRO A 106 19.10 -3.93 1.47
CA PRO A 106 18.40 -2.83 0.82
C PRO A 106 18.88 -1.49 1.35
N THR A 107 19.23 -0.55 0.47
CA THR A 107 19.76 0.77 0.79
C THR A 107 18.84 1.85 0.25
N ALA A 108 18.62 2.95 0.98
CA ALA A 108 17.76 4.04 0.50
C ALA A 108 18.30 4.66 -0.81
N ILE A 109 17.41 4.94 -1.76
CA ILE A 109 17.78 5.70 -2.96
C ILE A 109 18.08 7.15 -2.59
N ARG A 110 18.78 7.85 -3.47
CA ARG A 110 18.91 9.31 -3.41
C ARG A 110 17.71 9.95 -4.10
N THR A 111 17.13 10.99 -3.52
CA THR A 111 15.92 11.63 -4.07
C THR A 111 16.15 13.04 -4.61
N THR A 112 17.34 13.60 -4.39
CA THR A 112 17.69 14.97 -4.77
C THR A 112 19.13 15.03 -5.26
N THR A 113 19.48 16.11 -5.96
CA THR A 113 20.87 16.39 -6.40
C THR A 113 21.50 15.25 -7.22
N CYS A 114 20.71 14.54 -8.03
CA CYS A 114 21.17 13.33 -8.73
C CYS A 114 22.42 13.54 -9.59
N ALA A 115 22.62 14.73 -10.17
CA ALA A 115 23.81 15.05 -10.95
C ALA A 115 25.12 15.01 -10.15
N THR A 116 25.06 15.28 -8.83
CA THR A 116 26.25 15.37 -7.96
C THR A 116 26.46 14.14 -7.09
N GLN A 117 25.56 13.16 -7.14
CA GLN A 117 25.70 11.92 -6.40
C GLN A 117 26.81 11.03 -7.01
N SER A 118 27.51 10.28 -6.18
CA SER A 118 28.50 9.31 -6.63
C SER A 118 27.82 8.10 -7.28
N VAL A 119 28.50 7.50 -8.26
CA VAL A 119 28.06 6.24 -8.88
C VAL A 119 28.07 5.12 -7.84
N VAL A 120 27.01 4.32 -7.81
CA VAL A 120 26.87 3.16 -6.93
C VAL A 120 27.29 1.91 -7.70
N ASN A 121 28.49 1.43 -7.42
CA ASN A 121 29.04 0.23 -8.04
C ASN A 121 28.47 -1.05 -7.40
N ALA A 122 28.46 -2.13 -8.18
CA ALA A 122 28.14 -3.47 -7.72
C ALA A 122 29.16 -3.93 -6.66
N PRO A 123 28.71 -4.45 -5.51
CA PRO A 123 29.61 -5.02 -4.52
C PRO A 123 30.52 -6.09 -5.13
N GLY A 124 31.84 -5.97 -4.88
CA GLY A 124 32.84 -6.93 -5.36
C GLY A 124 33.14 -6.89 -6.87
N SER A 125 32.65 -5.88 -7.61
CA SER A 125 32.99 -5.73 -9.04
C SER A 125 34.43 -5.23 -9.25
N SER A 126 35.15 -5.84 -10.19
CA SER A 126 36.47 -5.40 -10.66
C SER A 126 36.54 -5.51 -12.20
N PRO A 127 36.72 -4.40 -12.95
CA PRO A 127 36.76 -3.03 -12.46
C PRO A 127 35.42 -2.60 -11.82
N ALA A 128 35.46 -1.58 -10.97
CA ALA A 128 34.27 -1.07 -10.30
C ALA A 128 33.26 -0.57 -11.34
N ALA A 129 32.07 -1.16 -11.35
CA ALA A 129 31.03 -0.85 -12.32
C ALA A 129 29.64 -0.92 -11.68
N PRO A 130 28.66 -0.14 -12.17
CA PRO A 130 27.26 -0.28 -11.76
C PRO A 130 26.72 -1.70 -11.98
N PRO A 131 25.82 -2.21 -11.12
CA PRO A 131 25.18 -3.49 -11.34
C PRO A 131 24.31 -3.46 -12.61
N ARG A 132 24.15 -4.62 -13.26
CA ARG A 132 23.31 -4.74 -14.45
C ARG A 132 21.82 -4.66 -14.13
N MET A 133 21.46 -5.00 -12.90
CA MET A 133 20.09 -5.01 -12.41
C MET A 133 20.04 -4.49 -10.97
N ARG A 134 18.94 -3.83 -10.60
CA ARG A 134 18.66 -3.40 -9.23
C ARG A 134 17.24 -3.80 -8.85
N ARG A 135 17.05 -4.32 -7.65
CA ARG A 135 15.72 -4.50 -7.06
C ARG A 135 15.32 -3.21 -6.38
N LEU A 136 14.25 -2.58 -6.83
CA LEU A 136 13.58 -1.51 -6.10
C LEU A 136 12.65 -2.12 -5.07
N VAL A 137 12.60 -1.54 -3.88
CA VAL A 137 11.72 -1.91 -2.77
C VAL A 137 11.04 -0.64 -2.27
N VAL A 138 9.73 -0.55 -2.47
CA VAL A 138 8.89 0.56 -1.96
C VAL A 138 8.07 0.03 -0.81
N THR A 139 8.19 0.63 0.37
CA THR A 139 7.46 0.21 1.56
C THR A 139 6.69 1.38 2.15
N SER A 140 5.38 1.21 2.40
CA SER A 140 4.61 2.11 3.24
C SER A 140 4.73 1.72 4.72
N GLN A 141 4.73 2.71 5.60
CA GLN A 141 4.82 2.61 7.06
C GLN A 141 3.77 3.55 7.67
N THR A 142 2.52 3.40 7.23
CA THR A 142 1.41 4.31 7.56
C THR A 142 0.56 3.81 8.73
N GLY A 143 0.96 2.71 9.38
CA GLY A 143 0.54 2.36 10.74
C GLY A 143 -0.71 1.47 10.89
N ARG A 144 -1.33 1.00 9.80
CA ARG A 144 -2.40 -0.03 9.87
C ARG A 144 -2.22 -1.16 8.88
N GLN A 145 -1.81 -0.86 7.65
CA GLN A 145 -1.47 -1.87 6.65
C GLN A 145 -0.28 -1.38 5.83
N ASP A 146 0.87 -1.98 6.07
CA ASP A 146 2.10 -1.68 5.36
C ASP A 146 2.14 -2.50 4.06
N VAL A 147 2.39 -1.82 2.95
CA VAL A 147 2.50 -2.42 1.63
C VAL A 147 3.97 -2.38 1.24
N THR A 148 4.52 -3.53 0.84
CA THR A 148 5.86 -3.60 0.23
C THR A 148 5.73 -4.08 -1.20
N LEU A 149 6.16 -3.24 -2.15
CA LEU A 149 6.25 -3.57 -3.56
C LEU A 149 7.71 -3.70 -3.96
N THR A 150 8.00 -4.71 -4.77
CA THR A 150 9.34 -4.92 -5.33
C THR A 150 9.28 -4.94 -6.85
N LEU A 151 10.30 -4.36 -7.48
CA LEU A 151 10.48 -4.39 -8.93
C LEU A 151 11.95 -4.49 -9.27
N ASP A 152 12.31 -5.46 -10.09
CA ASP A 152 13.66 -5.57 -10.63
C ASP A 152 13.78 -4.72 -11.91
N VAL A 153 14.75 -3.81 -11.90
CA VAL A 153 14.98 -2.82 -12.96
C VAL A 153 16.36 -3.04 -13.57
N LEU A 154 16.37 -3.31 -14.88
CA LEU A 154 17.59 -3.42 -15.67
C LEU A 154 18.22 -2.05 -15.90
N ARG A 155 19.55 -2.03 -15.98
CA ARG A 155 20.30 -0.85 -16.41
C ARG A 155 19.90 -0.48 -17.83
N PRO A 156 19.48 0.77 -18.10
CA PRO A 156 19.24 1.23 -19.47
C PRO A 156 20.54 1.18 -20.29
N GLN A 157 20.40 0.98 -21.61
CA GLN A 157 21.50 0.95 -22.57
C GLN A 157 21.75 2.34 -23.15
#